data_AF-A0A1G3ZQS6-F1
#
_entry.id   AF-A0A1G3ZQS6-F1
#
_cell.length_a   1.000
_cell.length_b   1.000
_cell.length_c   1.000
_cell.angle_alpha   90.00
_cell.angle_beta   90.00
_cell.angle_gamma   90.00
#
_symmetry.space_group_name_H-M   'P 1'
#
loop_
_entity.id
_entity.type
_entity.pdbx_description
1 polymer ?
#
loop_
_entity_poly.entity_id
_entity_poly.type
_entity_poly.pdbx_seq_one_letter_code
_entity_poly.pdbx_strand_id
1 'polypeptide(L)'
;MVAALAVSTTVRAADPALPDARPVPDMQVLPLPYAQASFEHVGRELTRYHFGPDLRRPFWYPIIGPEGRSLTRMGKPDDPGQSLTQAEQPKDPNKPENPLGHSHQNSVWISHKDVNGVDFWRDGGPIAGQIVHQLGREGLEYDDGPEASTMLSRNVWNDAQGKTVMFERRRSTVVPGEDGSWWLIIDVQFEAPPGGEVTLGKTPFGPIGVRMAKTIGVKDGGGRILNSSGQRSEKEAFRKPARWVDYSGPITRSQTAGITLMDHPANTRHPVPFHVRDDGWMGACLTLDEPLVIPSGKHLRLRYGLWVHPSVPDGPTIERRWQSFTKQPMASLEMKSPPKKQKPSGPAPTAKRLK
;
A
#
# COMPACT_ATOMS: atom_id res chain seq x y z
N MET A 1 23.99 -56.06 -2.33
CA MET A 1 22.82 -55.89 -3.22
C MET A 1 22.53 -54.41 -3.32
N VAL A 2 22.79 -53.80 -4.49
CA VAL A 2 22.48 -52.38 -4.75
C VAL A 2 21.11 -52.34 -5.40
N ALA A 3 20.12 -51.78 -4.71
CA ALA A 3 18.79 -51.55 -5.26
C ALA A 3 18.84 -50.33 -6.18
N ALA A 4 18.64 -50.55 -7.48
CA ALA A 4 18.51 -49.49 -8.46
C ALA A 4 17.09 -48.88 -8.35
N LEU A 5 17.00 -47.61 -7.94
CA LEU A 5 15.76 -46.83 -8.09
C LEU A 5 15.57 -46.50 -9.58
N ALA A 6 14.57 -47.11 -10.21
CA ALA A 6 14.09 -46.69 -11.52
C ALA A 6 13.23 -45.44 -11.36
N VAL A 7 13.76 -44.28 -11.75
CA VAL A 7 12.98 -43.05 -11.88
C VAL A 7 12.23 -43.11 -13.21
N SER A 8 10.92 -43.36 -13.15
CA SER A 8 10.05 -43.30 -14.33
C SER A 8 9.82 -41.85 -14.74
N THR A 9 10.52 -41.38 -15.76
CA THR A 9 10.25 -40.08 -16.39
C THR A 9 9.05 -40.20 -17.32
N THR A 10 7.86 -39.84 -16.82
CA THR A 10 6.69 -39.66 -17.68
C THR A 10 6.92 -38.42 -18.55
N VAL A 11 7.30 -38.62 -19.82
CA VAL A 11 7.34 -37.54 -20.81
C VAL A 11 5.90 -37.19 -21.16
N ARG A 12 5.44 -36.03 -20.69
CA ARG A 12 4.13 -35.49 -21.06
C ARG A 12 4.22 -35.03 -22.51
N ALA A 13 3.34 -35.53 -23.38
CA ALA A 13 3.22 -35.05 -24.75
C ALA A 13 2.93 -33.53 -24.72
N ALA A 14 3.53 -32.79 -25.65
CA ALA A 14 3.24 -31.36 -25.78
C ALA A 14 1.75 -31.17 -26.10
N ASP A 15 1.08 -30.30 -25.35
CA ASP A 15 -0.31 -29.94 -25.62
C ASP A 15 -0.41 -29.30 -27.02
N PRO A 16 -1.54 -29.47 -27.73
CA PRO A 16 -1.74 -28.81 -29.02
C PRO A 16 -1.65 -27.29 -28.86
N ALA A 17 -1.03 -26.62 -29.83
CA ALA A 17 -0.91 -25.16 -29.81
C ALA A 17 -2.30 -24.49 -29.84
N LEU A 18 -2.49 -23.47 -29.01
CA LEU A 18 -3.66 -22.61 -29.01
C LEU A 18 -3.33 -21.35 -29.84
N PRO A 19 -3.69 -21.29 -31.14
CA PRO A 19 -3.21 -20.24 -32.06
C PRO A 19 -3.68 -18.82 -31.69
N ASP A 20 -4.80 -18.72 -30.96
CA ASP A 20 -5.38 -17.45 -30.52
C ASP A 20 -5.00 -17.08 -29.08
N ALA A 21 -4.15 -17.88 -28.42
CA ALA A 21 -3.73 -17.60 -27.06
C ALA A 21 -2.91 -16.31 -27.01
N ARG A 22 -3.33 -15.38 -26.14
CA ARG A 22 -2.55 -14.19 -25.84
C ARG A 22 -1.41 -14.56 -24.88
N PRO A 23 -0.28 -13.83 -24.92
CA PRO A 23 0.76 -13.97 -23.90
C PRO A 23 0.16 -13.76 -22.51
N VAL A 24 0.55 -14.62 -21.57
CA VAL A 24 0.24 -14.41 -20.15
C VAL A 24 1.13 -13.26 -19.65
N PRO A 25 0.58 -12.20 -19.06
CA PRO A 25 1.40 -11.11 -18.52
C PRO A 25 2.27 -11.59 -17.36
N ASP A 26 3.51 -11.11 -17.27
CA ASP A 26 4.41 -11.45 -16.16
C ASP A 26 3.93 -10.85 -14.84
N MET A 27 3.33 -9.64 -14.88
CA MET A 27 2.72 -9.00 -13.72
C MET A 27 1.21 -9.11 -13.78
N GLN A 28 0.63 -9.70 -12.74
CA GLN A 28 -0.81 -9.91 -12.64
C GLN A 28 -1.34 -9.33 -11.33
N VAL A 29 -2.59 -8.88 -11.33
CA VAL A 29 -3.36 -8.57 -10.12
C VAL A 29 -4.63 -9.44 -10.09
N LEU A 30 -4.59 -10.47 -9.26
CA LEU A 30 -5.65 -11.47 -9.16
C LEU A 30 -6.67 -11.07 -8.09
N PRO A 31 -7.93 -10.79 -8.45
CA PRO A 31 -9.00 -10.62 -7.46
C PRO A 31 -9.27 -11.95 -6.74
N LEU A 32 -9.38 -11.88 -5.41
CA LEU A 32 -9.57 -13.02 -4.53
C LEU A 32 -10.86 -12.88 -3.70
N PRO A 33 -11.37 -13.98 -3.11
CA PRO A 33 -12.47 -13.92 -2.15
C PRO A 33 -12.19 -12.95 -0.99
N TYR A 34 -13.26 -12.56 -0.29
CA TYR A 34 -13.20 -11.66 0.88
C TYR A 34 -12.62 -10.28 0.58
N ALA A 35 -12.84 -9.78 -0.64
CA ALA A 35 -12.39 -8.46 -1.10
C ALA A 35 -10.88 -8.29 -0.87
N GLN A 36 -10.13 -9.14 -1.57
CA GLN A 36 -8.67 -9.14 -1.61
C GLN A 36 -8.20 -9.10 -3.07
N ALA A 37 -7.00 -8.59 -3.31
CA ALA A 37 -6.36 -8.63 -4.62
C ALA A 37 -4.87 -8.93 -4.46
N SER A 38 -4.41 -10.03 -5.05
CA SER A 38 -3.01 -10.45 -5.00
C SER A 38 -2.24 -9.90 -6.19
N PHE A 39 -1.11 -9.23 -5.95
CA PHE A 39 -0.18 -8.80 -6.97
C PHE A 39 0.92 -9.84 -7.10
N GLU A 40 1.05 -10.41 -8.30
CA GLU A 40 1.95 -11.51 -8.60
C GLU A 40 2.93 -11.14 -9.70
N HIS A 41 4.14 -11.70 -9.60
CA HIS A 41 5.15 -11.70 -10.65
C HIS A 41 5.48 -13.14 -11.03
N VAL A 42 5.14 -13.55 -12.26
CA VAL A 42 5.32 -14.91 -12.78
C VAL A 42 4.74 -15.96 -11.82
N GLY A 43 3.50 -15.74 -11.36
CA GLY A 43 2.76 -16.62 -10.45
C GLY A 43 3.23 -16.60 -8.99
N ARG A 44 4.17 -15.72 -8.62
CA ARG A 44 4.62 -15.53 -7.23
C ARG A 44 4.01 -14.26 -6.65
N GLU A 45 3.23 -14.40 -5.57
CA GLU A 45 2.71 -13.26 -4.81
C GLU A 45 3.86 -12.38 -4.27
N LEU A 46 3.79 -11.08 -4.56
CA LEU A 46 4.66 -10.05 -3.99
C LEU A 46 3.95 -9.31 -2.85
N THR A 47 2.67 -9.01 -3.05
CA THR A 47 1.82 -8.45 -2.00
C THR A 47 0.35 -8.67 -2.27
N ARG A 48 -0.48 -8.45 -1.26
CA ARG A 48 -1.93 -8.52 -1.38
C ARG A 48 -2.57 -7.32 -0.74
N TYR A 49 -3.50 -6.71 -1.47
CA TYR A 49 -4.34 -5.63 -0.95
C TYR A 49 -5.62 -6.20 -0.34
N HIS A 50 -5.92 -5.80 0.89
CA HIS A 50 -7.09 -6.22 1.65
C HIS A 50 -8.03 -5.03 1.80
N PHE A 51 -9.29 -5.19 1.41
CA PHE A 51 -10.28 -4.12 1.37
C PHE A 51 -11.70 -4.61 1.70
N GLY A 52 -11.79 -5.65 2.53
CA GLY A 52 -13.04 -6.14 3.08
C GLY A 52 -13.86 -5.06 3.80
N PRO A 53 -15.20 -5.08 3.67
CA PRO A 53 -16.08 -4.07 4.27
C PRO A 53 -16.06 -4.09 5.81
N ASP A 54 -15.66 -5.21 6.41
CA ASP A 54 -15.53 -5.36 7.86
C ASP A 54 -14.21 -4.76 8.40
N LEU A 55 -13.28 -4.39 7.51
CA LEU A 55 -12.03 -3.73 7.89
C LEU A 55 -12.28 -2.26 8.25
N ARG A 56 -11.49 -1.74 9.19
CA ARG A 56 -11.46 -0.30 9.49
C ARG A 56 -10.82 0.52 8.39
N ARG A 57 -9.89 -0.09 7.67
CA ARG A 57 -9.10 0.53 6.61
C ARG A 57 -8.49 -0.53 5.68
N PRO A 58 -8.30 -0.22 4.39
CA PRO A 58 -7.55 -1.10 3.50
C PRO A 58 -6.04 -1.07 3.79
N PHE A 59 -5.35 -2.17 3.51
CA PHE A 59 -3.91 -2.32 3.72
C PHE A 59 -3.28 -3.32 2.74
N TRP A 60 -1.94 -3.29 2.61
CA TRP A 60 -1.17 -4.30 1.87
C TRP A 60 -0.45 -5.23 2.83
N TYR A 61 -0.73 -6.54 2.72
CA TYR A 61 -0.05 -7.59 3.47
C TYR A 61 -0.27 -8.96 2.83
N PRO A 62 0.73 -9.85 2.76
CA PRO A 62 2.12 -9.62 3.14
C PRO A 62 2.82 -8.61 2.22
N ILE A 63 3.92 -8.01 2.67
CA ILE A 63 4.95 -7.45 1.78
C ILE A 63 6.05 -8.50 1.68
N ILE A 64 6.08 -9.27 0.60
CA ILE A 64 6.99 -10.41 0.46
C ILE A 64 8.33 -9.93 -0.06
N GLY A 65 9.39 -10.15 0.71
CA GLY A 65 10.75 -9.86 0.28
C GLY A 65 11.25 -10.86 -0.78
N PRO A 66 12.44 -10.59 -1.37
CA PRO A 66 13.05 -11.46 -2.39
C PRO A 66 13.16 -12.94 -1.97
N GLU A 67 13.30 -13.20 -0.67
CA GLU A 67 13.43 -14.53 -0.06
C GLU A 67 12.10 -15.21 0.32
N GLY A 68 10.95 -14.65 -0.09
CA GLY A 68 9.65 -15.28 0.11
C GLY A 68 9.06 -15.10 1.52
N ARG A 69 9.74 -14.36 2.39
CA ARG A 69 9.27 -14.03 3.75
C ARG A 69 8.68 -12.63 3.78
N SER A 70 7.65 -12.42 4.61
CA SER A 70 7.08 -11.09 4.76
C SER A 70 8.01 -10.17 5.55
N LEU A 71 8.30 -8.99 5.01
CA LEU A 71 9.13 -7.96 5.64
C LEU A 71 8.33 -7.07 6.59
N THR A 72 7.02 -7.26 6.66
CA THR A 72 6.08 -6.51 7.50
C THR A 72 5.27 -7.45 8.37
N ARG A 73 4.54 -6.89 9.34
CA ARG A 73 3.67 -7.65 10.24
C ARG A 73 2.40 -6.88 10.59
N MET A 74 1.47 -7.60 11.23
CA MET A 74 0.34 -7.00 11.92
C MET A 74 0.70 -6.64 13.36
N GLY A 75 0.27 -5.45 13.78
CA GLY A 75 0.46 -4.93 15.14
C GLY A 75 1.90 -4.61 15.51
N LYS A 76 2.06 -3.84 16.58
CA LYS A 76 3.37 -3.58 17.19
C LYS A 76 3.92 -4.87 17.85
N PRO A 77 5.25 -5.08 17.86
CA PRO A 77 5.86 -6.05 18.77
C PRO A 77 5.36 -5.89 20.21
N ASP A 78 5.03 -7.03 20.83
CA ASP A 78 4.61 -7.18 22.23
C ASP A 78 3.19 -6.67 22.55
N ASP A 79 2.45 -6.19 21.54
CA ASP A 79 1.02 -5.88 21.67
C ASP A 79 0.20 -7.19 21.50
N PRO A 80 -0.89 -7.41 22.25
CA PRO A 80 -1.70 -8.62 22.12
C PRO A 80 -2.45 -8.72 20.78
N GLY A 81 -2.34 -7.71 19.92
CA GLY A 81 -2.98 -7.68 18.59
C GLY A 81 -4.48 -7.46 18.63
N GLN A 82 -5.07 -7.28 19.81
CA GLN A 82 -6.48 -6.92 19.99
C GLN A 82 -6.60 -5.40 20.08
N SER A 83 -7.67 -4.84 19.51
CA SER A 83 -7.93 -3.42 19.63
C SER A 83 -8.38 -3.07 21.04
N LEU A 84 -7.56 -2.30 21.74
CA LEU A 84 -7.92 -1.76 23.06
C LEU A 84 -8.71 -0.45 22.95
N THR A 85 -8.97 0.02 21.71
CA THR A 85 -9.68 1.29 21.46
C THR A 85 -11.19 1.14 21.21
N GLN A 86 -11.73 -0.09 21.22
CA GLN A 86 -13.12 -0.35 20.85
C GLN A 86 -14.14 0.30 21.79
N ALA A 87 -13.87 0.31 23.09
CA ALA A 87 -14.80 0.79 24.11
C ALA A 87 -14.32 2.03 24.90
N GLU A 88 -13.07 2.46 24.75
CA GLU A 88 -12.48 3.52 25.59
C GLU A 88 -12.35 4.84 24.84
N GLN A 89 -12.74 5.97 25.45
CA GLN A 89 -12.60 7.31 24.85
C GLN A 89 -11.30 8.00 25.23
N PRO A 90 -10.78 8.92 24.39
CA PRO A 90 -9.71 9.80 24.81
C PRO A 90 -10.25 10.64 25.95
N LYS A 91 -9.44 10.86 26.98
CA LYS A 91 -9.85 11.72 28.10
C LYS A 91 -10.07 13.15 27.61
N ASP A 92 -9.28 13.58 26.63
CA ASP A 92 -9.48 14.82 25.89
C ASP A 92 -9.48 14.54 24.37
N PRO A 93 -10.64 14.62 23.68
CA PRO A 93 -10.73 14.32 22.25
C PRO A 93 -9.94 15.31 21.37
N ASN A 94 -9.54 16.47 21.92
CA ASN A 94 -8.78 17.50 21.22
C ASN A 94 -7.26 17.37 21.43
N LYS A 95 -6.80 16.38 22.23
CA LYS A 95 -5.37 16.13 22.44
C LYS A 95 -4.95 14.78 21.86
N PRO A 96 -3.79 14.70 21.20
CA PRO A 96 -3.23 13.42 20.80
C PRO A 96 -2.83 12.62 22.06
N GLU A 97 -3.66 11.66 22.44
CA GLU A 97 -3.28 10.62 23.41
C GLU A 97 -2.57 9.47 22.67
N ASN A 98 -1.71 8.74 23.38
CA ASN A 98 -1.18 7.49 22.83
C ASN A 98 -2.37 6.54 22.63
N PRO A 99 -2.53 5.93 21.44
CA PRO A 99 -3.60 4.96 21.23
C PRO A 99 -3.43 3.80 22.20
N LEU A 100 -4.55 3.32 22.73
CA LEU A 100 -4.60 2.11 23.54
C LEU A 100 -4.32 0.94 22.60
N GLY A 101 -3.09 0.46 22.64
CA GLY A 101 -2.61 -0.56 21.71
C GLY A 101 -2.33 -0.04 20.30
N HIS A 102 -1.97 -0.97 19.43
CA HIS A 102 -1.41 -0.70 18.10
C HIS A 102 -2.04 -1.61 17.03
N SER A 103 -3.31 -1.99 17.22
CA SER A 103 -4.10 -2.79 16.30
C SER A 103 -4.29 -2.16 14.91
N HIS A 104 -4.13 -0.84 14.80
CA HIS A 104 -4.18 -0.11 13.53
C HIS A 104 -2.94 -0.29 12.65
N GLN A 105 -1.88 -0.89 13.17
CA GLN A 105 -0.60 -1.02 12.48
C GLN A 105 -0.62 -2.24 11.55
N ASN A 106 -1.25 -2.05 10.40
CA ASN A 106 -1.57 -3.11 9.45
C ASN A 106 -0.56 -3.18 8.31
N SER A 107 0.67 -3.62 8.58
CA SER A 107 1.70 -3.79 7.54
C SER A 107 2.00 -2.50 6.77
N VAL A 108 1.40 -2.25 5.61
CA VAL A 108 1.46 -0.97 4.88
C VAL A 108 0.04 -0.47 4.69
N TRP A 109 -0.24 0.78 5.03
CA TRP A 109 -1.59 1.34 4.88
C TRP A 109 -1.56 2.86 4.68
N ILE A 110 -2.68 3.38 4.17
CA ILE A 110 -2.96 4.81 4.11
C ILE A 110 -4.04 5.11 5.13
N SER A 111 -3.77 6.06 6.02
CA SER A 111 -4.71 6.58 7.01
C SER A 111 -4.16 7.88 7.60
N HIS A 112 -5.02 8.74 8.11
CA HIS A 112 -4.62 9.92 8.88
C HIS A 112 -5.26 9.85 10.27
N LYS A 113 -4.57 10.28 11.33
CA LYS A 113 -5.14 10.21 12.68
C LYS A 113 -6.35 11.14 12.85
N ASP A 114 -6.39 12.29 12.21
CA ASP A 114 -7.46 13.28 12.42
C ASP A 114 -7.93 13.89 11.09
N VAL A 115 -9.17 13.60 10.70
CA VAL A 115 -9.82 14.20 9.52
C VAL A 115 -11.13 14.82 9.97
N ASN A 116 -11.20 16.15 10.00
CA ASN A 116 -12.35 16.89 10.53
C ASN A 116 -12.79 16.45 11.95
N GLY A 117 -11.84 16.08 12.82
CA GLY A 117 -12.12 15.58 14.18
C GLY A 117 -12.45 14.10 14.25
N VAL A 118 -12.50 13.39 13.12
CA VAL A 118 -12.72 11.93 13.07
C VAL A 118 -11.38 11.22 13.13
N ASP A 119 -11.24 10.29 14.09
CA ASP A 119 -10.04 9.51 14.27
C ASP A 119 -10.08 8.22 13.46
N PHE A 120 -9.37 8.22 12.33
CA PHE A 120 -9.36 7.02 11.52
C PHE A 120 -8.51 5.94 12.15
N TRP A 121 -7.48 6.19 12.97
CA TRP A 121 -6.59 5.14 13.51
C TRP A 121 -7.25 4.25 14.57
N ARG A 122 -8.42 4.63 15.08
CA ARG A 122 -9.15 3.83 16.06
C ARG A 122 -9.97 2.72 15.39
N ASP A 123 -10.22 1.66 16.14
CA ASP A 123 -11.09 0.56 15.68
C ASP A 123 -12.48 0.54 16.34
N GLY A 124 -12.78 1.53 17.19
CA GLY A 124 -14.11 1.75 17.73
C GLY A 124 -14.23 3.02 18.58
N GLY A 125 -15.46 3.32 19.00
CA GLY A 125 -15.83 4.57 19.68
C GLY A 125 -16.58 5.56 18.77
N PRO A 126 -17.17 6.63 19.34
CA PRO A 126 -18.02 7.62 18.69
C PRO A 126 -17.28 8.54 17.72
N ILE A 127 -15.94 8.57 17.75
CA ILE A 127 -15.10 9.33 16.82
C ILE A 127 -14.30 8.43 15.88
N ALA A 128 -14.50 7.11 15.91
CA ALA A 128 -13.71 6.18 15.10
C ALA A 128 -14.21 6.17 13.65
N GLY A 129 -13.38 6.64 12.74
CA GLY A 129 -13.65 6.66 11.31
C GLY A 129 -13.34 5.33 10.60
N GLN A 130 -14.04 5.05 9.52
CA GLN A 130 -13.83 3.87 8.67
C GLN A 130 -13.53 4.29 7.23
N ILE A 131 -12.50 3.68 6.63
CA ILE A 131 -12.17 3.85 5.22
C ILE A 131 -12.75 2.66 4.44
N VAL A 132 -13.78 2.92 3.65
CA VAL A 132 -14.54 1.89 2.93
C VAL A 132 -14.20 1.92 1.44
N HIS A 133 -13.69 0.81 0.93
CA HIS A 133 -13.43 0.63 -0.49
C HIS A 133 -14.74 0.46 -1.27
N GLN A 134 -14.85 1.12 -2.42
CA GLN A 134 -16.04 1.06 -3.27
C GLN A 134 -15.91 -0.07 -4.29
N LEU A 135 -16.73 -1.12 -4.14
CA LEU A 135 -16.66 -2.34 -4.98
C LEU A 135 -17.35 -2.22 -6.36
N GLY A 136 -18.02 -1.10 -6.62
CA GLY A 136 -18.72 -0.87 -7.89
C GLY A 136 -17.75 -0.75 -9.08
N ARG A 137 -18.28 -0.87 -10.30
CA ARG A 137 -17.49 -0.68 -11.54
C ARG A 137 -16.80 0.68 -11.66
N GLU A 138 -17.32 1.68 -10.95
CA GLU A 138 -16.75 3.04 -10.87
C GLU A 138 -15.89 3.26 -9.62
N GLY A 139 -15.55 2.18 -8.91
CA GLY A 139 -14.72 2.23 -7.70
C GLY A 139 -13.49 1.34 -7.73
N LEU A 140 -13.37 0.42 -8.69
CA LEU A 140 -12.31 -0.57 -8.74
C LEU A 140 -11.94 -0.96 -10.18
N GLU A 141 -10.65 -0.87 -10.49
CA GLU A 141 -10.06 -1.27 -11.78
C GLU A 141 -8.75 -2.02 -11.53
N TYR A 142 -8.53 -3.06 -12.31
CA TYR A 142 -7.35 -3.92 -12.29
C TYR A 142 -6.71 -3.93 -13.68
N ASP A 143 -5.39 -3.82 -13.74
CA ASP A 143 -4.63 -3.98 -14.97
C ASP A 143 -3.43 -4.89 -14.75
N ASP A 144 -3.36 -5.96 -15.54
CA ASP A 144 -2.18 -6.80 -15.71
C ASP A 144 -1.25 -6.18 -16.77
N GLY A 145 0.04 -6.53 -16.73
CA GLY A 145 1.00 -6.01 -17.70
C GLY A 145 2.31 -6.79 -17.74
N PRO A 146 3.13 -6.59 -18.79
CA PRO A 146 4.42 -7.26 -18.91
C PRO A 146 5.43 -6.79 -17.87
N GLU A 147 5.37 -5.53 -17.43
CA GLU A 147 6.38 -4.94 -16.54
C GLU A 147 5.76 -4.40 -15.23
N ALA A 148 4.45 -4.28 -15.14
CA ALA A 148 3.77 -3.77 -13.96
C ALA A 148 2.32 -4.26 -13.93
N SER A 149 1.79 -4.45 -12.73
CA SER A 149 0.36 -4.59 -12.49
C SER A 149 -0.15 -3.42 -11.65
N THR A 150 -1.37 -2.98 -11.91
CA THR A 150 -1.97 -1.84 -11.19
C THR A 150 -3.37 -2.12 -10.70
N MET A 151 -3.73 -1.47 -9.61
CA MET A 151 -5.10 -1.40 -9.13
C MET A 151 -5.44 0.04 -8.81
N LEU A 152 -6.48 0.57 -9.45
CA LEU A 152 -7.08 1.85 -9.12
C LEU A 152 -8.33 1.61 -8.28
N SER A 153 -8.41 2.32 -7.15
CA SER A 153 -9.47 2.17 -6.16
C SER A 153 -10.04 3.52 -5.75
N ARG A 154 -11.35 3.55 -5.49
CA ARG A 154 -12.02 4.64 -4.81
C ARG A 154 -12.35 4.21 -3.38
N ASN A 155 -11.95 5.01 -2.41
CA ASN A 155 -12.26 4.80 -1.00
C ASN A 155 -13.06 5.98 -0.46
N VAL A 156 -13.93 5.70 0.50
CA VAL A 156 -14.78 6.70 1.16
C VAL A 156 -14.46 6.66 2.64
N TRP A 157 -14.14 7.83 3.20
CA TRP A 157 -13.80 7.97 4.60
C TRP A 157 -15.05 8.45 5.34
N ASN A 158 -15.58 7.61 6.22
CA ASN A 158 -16.81 7.86 6.96
C ASN A 158 -16.52 8.07 8.45
N ASP A 159 -17.32 8.90 9.11
CA ASP A 159 -17.36 9.00 10.56
C ASP A 159 -18.06 7.80 11.20
N ALA A 160 -18.16 7.79 12.54
CA ALA A 160 -18.75 6.69 13.29
C ALA A 160 -20.27 6.53 13.04
N GLN A 161 -20.93 7.54 12.47
CA GLN A 161 -22.35 7.52 12.09
C GLN A 161 -22.55 7.12 10.62
N GLY A 162 -21.46 6.85 9.89
CA GLY A 162 -21.49 6.47 8.48
C GLY A 162 -21.57 7.65 7.51
N LYS A 163 -21.46 8.90 7.98
CA LYS A 163 -21.43 10.08 7.11
C LYS A 163 -20.05 10.24 6.51
N THR A 164 -20.00 10.45 5.20
CA THR A 164 -18.76 10.69 4.48
C THR A 164 -18.15 12.05 4.82
N VAL A 165 -16.87 12.02 5.21
CA VAL A 165 -16.07 13.21 5.51
C VAL A 165 -14.98 13.47 4.48
N MET A 166 -14.52 12.47 3.73
CA MET A 166 -13.50 12.63 2.68
C MET A 166 -13.62 11.54 1.61
N PHE A 167 -13.33 11.90 0.36
CA PHE A 167 -13.17 10.95 -0.72
C PHE A 167 -11.69 10.71 -1.01
N GLU A 168 -11.38 9.49 -1.41
CA GLU A 168 -10.03 9.10 -1.80
C GLU A 168 -10.04 8.35 -3.13
N ARG A 169 -9.11 8.69 -4.04
CA ARG A 169 -8.71 7.83 -5.14
C ARG A 169 -7.29 7.35 -4.91
N ARG A 170 -7.02 6.07 -5.15
CA ARG A 170 -5.73 5.45 -4.90
C ARG A 170 -5.37 4.49 -6.01
N ARG A 171 -4.20 4.69 -6.62
CA ARG A 171 -3.56 3.73 -7.51
C ARG A 171 -2.38 3.07 -6.80
N SER A 172 -2.40 1.75 -6.78
CA SER A 172 -1.26 0.90 -6.44
C SER A 172 -0.64 0.38 -7.71
N THR A 173 0.65 0.61 -7.89
CA THR A 173 1.43 0.04 -9.00
C THR A 173 2.53 -0.83 -8.42
N VAL A 174 2.57 -2.09 -8.85
CA VAL A 174 3.61 -3.05 -8.46
C VAL A 174 4.51 -3.33 -9.66
N VAL A 175 5.81 -3.16 -9.46
CA VAL A 175 6.83 -3.28 -10.52
C VAL A 175 7.96 -4.19 -10.02
N PRO A 176 8.33 -5.26 -10.75
CA PRO A 176 9.49 -6.06 -10.41
C PRO A 176 10.77 -5.26 -10.66
N GLY A 177 11.83 -5.58 -9.93
CA GLY A 177 13.13 -4.95 -10.03
C GLY A 177 14.25 -5.97 -10.14
N GLU A 178 15.47 -5.46 -10.19
CA GLU A 178 16.70 -6.26 -10.22
C GLU A 178 16.86 -7.06 -8.93
N ASP A 179 17.54 -8.22 -9.01
CA ASP A 179 17.91 -9.06 -7.86
C ASP A 179 16.72 -9.46 -6.96
N GLY A 180 15.53 -9.61 -7.55
CA GLY A 180 14.31 -9.95 -6.83
C GLY A 180 13.73 -8.81 -5.99
N SER A 181 14.32 -7.60 -6.06
CA SER A 181 13.69 -6.39 -5.53
C SER A 181 12.41 -6.06 -6.30
N TRP A 182 11.58 -5.21 -5.74
CA TRP A 182 10.37 -4.73 -6.41
C TRP A 182 9.87 -3.44 -5.76
N TRP A 183 8.93 -2.78 -6.41
CA TRP A 183 8.36 -1.51 -5.98
C TRP A 183 6.87 -1.62 -5.73
N LEU A 184 6.40 -1.05 -4.62
CA LEU A 184 5.02 -0.63 -4.46
C LEU A 184 4.97 0.89 -4.54
N ILE A 185 4.39 1.41 -5.61
CA ILE A 185 4.15 2.84 -5.80
C ILE A 185 2.69 3.12 -5.46
N ILE A 186 2.48 4.09 -4.56
CA ILE A 186 1.15 4.47 -4.09
C ILE A 186 0.91 5.92 -4.46
N ASP A 187 0.00 6.10 -5.39
CA ASP A 187 -0.54 7.37 -5.82
C ASP A 187 -1.88 7.58 -5.12
N VAL A 188 -2.03 8.63 -4.31
CA VAL A 188 -3.28 8.95 -3.61
C VAL A 188 -3.76 10.37 -3.92
N GLN A 189 -5.07 10.56 -3.95
CA GLN A 189 -5.73 11.84 -4.05
C GLN A 189 -6.86 11.92 -3.02
N PHE A 190 -6.81 12.94 -2.17
CA PHE A 190 -7.85 13.25 -1.20
C PHE A 190 -8.69 14.43 -1.65
N GLU A 191 -10.00 14.34 -1.47
CA GLU A 191 -10.97 15.34 -1.91
C GLU A 191 -12.04 15.56 -0.84
N ALA A 192 -12.45 16.82 -0.71
CA ALA A 192 -13.58 17.17 0.13
C ALA A 192 -14.93 16.76 -0.49
N PRO A 193 -15.94 16.41 0.31
CA PRO A 193 -17.30 16.29 -0.17
C PRO A 193 -17.79 17.60 -0.81
N PRO A 194 -18.71 17.55 -1.81
CA PRO A 194 -19.22 18.75 -2.47
C PRO A 194 -19.79 19.77 -1.47
N GLY A 195 -19.33 21.01 -1.55
CA GLY A 195 -19.78 22.10 -0.67
C GLY A 195 -19.17 22.08 0.74
N GLY A 196 -18.27 21.14 1.05
CA GLY A 196 -17.52 21.08 2.30
C GLY A 196 -16.01 21.26 2.11
N GLU A 197 -15.28 21.17 3.21
CA GLU A 197 -13.83 21.13 3.23
C GLU A 197 -13.33 19.97 4.10
N VAL A 198 -12.07 19.60 3.91
CA VAL A 198 -11.39 18.60 4.74
C VAL A 198 -10.19 19.23 5.41
N THR A 199 -10.17 19.22 6.72
CA THR A 199 -9.00 19.53 7.53
C THR A 199 -8.35 18.24 7.99
N LEU A 200 -7.12 18.01 7.53
CA LEU A 200 -6.20 17.06 8.14
C LEU A 200 -5.58 17.73 9.37
N GLY A 201 -5.94 17.26 10.57
CA GLY A 201 -5.50 17.87 11.83
C GLY A 201 -3.99 17.79 12.07
N LYS A 202 -3.46 18.62 12.95
CA LYS A 202 -2.02 18.63 13.32
C LYS A 202 -1.66 17.35 14.08
N THR A 203 -0.83 16.49 13.49
CA THR A 203 -0.45 15.20 14.07
C THR A 203 0.79 14.59 13.38
N PRO A 204 1.63 13.81 14.08
CA PRO A 204 2.75 13.07 13.48
C PRO A 204 2.31 11.77 12.77
N PHE A 205 1.03 11.63 12.45
CA PHE A 205 0.39 10.32 12.22
C PHE A 205 -0.41 10.32 10.91
N GLY A 206 0.30 10.07 9.81
CA GLY A 206 -0.27 9.92 8.48
C GLY A 206 0.37 10.84 7.44
N PRO A 207 0.17 10.53 6.14
CA PRO A 207 -0.89 9.64 5.66
C PRO A 207 -0.47 8.19 5.37
N ILE A 208 0.82 7.86 5.30
CA ILE A 208 1.31 6.49 5.06
C ILE A 208 2.04 5.93 6.28
N GLY A 209 1.77 4.67 6.60
CA GLY A 209 2.44 3.93 7.66
C GLY A 209 2.96 2.58 7.18
N VAL A 210 4.09 2.16 7.75
CA VAL A 210 4.73 0.85 7.54
C VAL A 210 5.12 0.25 8.89
N ARG A 211 4.70 -0.99 9.12
CA ARG A 211 5.03 -1.80 10.29
C ARG A 211 5.90 -2.98 9.86
N MET A 212 7.20 -2.86 10.09
CA MET A 212 8.22 -3.83 9.75
C MET A 212 8.12 -5.09 10.63
N ALA A 213 8.55 -6.22 10.08
CA ALA A 213 8.71 -7.47 10.83
C ALA A 213 9.65 -7.26 12.03
N LYS A 214 9.37 -7.96 13.14
CA LYS A 214 10.11 -7.81 14.41
C LYS A 214 11.62 -8.01 14.22
N THR A 215 12.01 -8.95 13.36
CA THR A 215 13.43 -9.28 13.07
C THR A 215 14.16 -8.20 12.27
N ILE A 216 13.44 -7.29 11.62
CA ILE A 216 14.04 -6.14 10.91
C ILE A 216 14.18 -4.93 11.85
N GLY A 217 13.35 -4.83 12.90
CA GLY A 217 13.44 -3.75 13.88
C GLY A 217 14.84 -3.67 14.53
N VAL A 218 15.29 -2.45 14.83
CA VAL A 218 16.58 -2.19 15.50
C VAL A 218 16.59 -2.85 16.87
N LYS A 219 15.53 -2.63 17.66
CA LYS A 219 15.43 -3.07 19.06
C LYS A 219 15.47 -4.59 19.20
N ASP A 220 14.63 -5.28 18.42
CA ASP A 220 14.39 -6.72 18.62
C ASP A 220 15.21 -7.60 17.68
N GLY A 221 15.52 -7.10 16.48
CA GLY A 221 16.15 -7.86 15.41
C GLY A 221 17.59 -7.47 15.11
N GLY A 222 18.08 -6.38 15.72
CA GLY A 222 19.41 -5.84 15.41
C GLY A 222 19.51 -5.23 14.01
N GLY A 223 18.37 -4.86 13.41
CA GLY A 223 18.36 -4.17 12.12
C GLY A 223 18.80 -2.71 12.21
N ARG A 224 18.57 -1.96 11.14
CA ARG A 224 19.06 -0.60 10.94
C ARG A 224 17.96 0.31 10.40
N ILE A 225 17.91 1.52 10.95
CA ILE A 225 17.23 2.68 10.36
C ILE A 225 18.30 3.56 9.73
N LEU A 226 18.08 4.01 8.49
CA LEU A 226 18.90 5.00 7.82
C LEU A 226 17.99 5.98 7.06
N ASN A 227 18.22 7.28 7.17
CA ASN A 227 17.50 8.27 6.36
C ASN A 227 18.41 8.98 5.34
N SER A 228 17.80 9.76 4.46
CA SER A 228 18.50 10.50 3.39
C SER A 228 19.52 11.53 3.86
N SER A 229 19.52 11.87 5.14
CA SER A 229 20.47 12.79 5.78
C SER A 229 21.59 12.04 6.51
N GLY A 230 21.63 10.71 6.41
CA GLY A 230 22.64 9.86 7.04
C GLY A 230 22.37 9.52 8.52
N GLN A 231 21.24 9.96 9.08
CA GLN A 231 20.88 9.73 10.48
C GLN A 231 20.44 8.29 10.70
N ARG A 232 20.78 7.74 11.88
CA ARG A 232 20.58 6.33 12.23
C ARG A 232 19.77 6.13 13.49
N SER A 233 19.01 5.04 13.50
CA SER A 233 18.12 4.63 14.60
C SER A 233 17.06 5.69 14.97
N GLU A 234 16.18 5.37 15.91
CA GLU A 234 15.17 6.30 16.40
C GLU A 234 15.81 7.56 17.00
N LYS A 235 16.91 7.40 17.74
CA LYS A 235 17.62 8.50 18.42
C LYS A 235 17.94 9.68 17.49
N GLU A 236 18.37 9.42 16.26
CA GLU A 236 18.80 10.49 15.35
C GLU A 236 17.75 10.84 14.30
N ALA A 237 16.93 9.87 13.88
CA ALA A 237 15.99 10.05 12.76
C ALA A 237 14.54 10.36 13.18
N PHE A 238 14.19 10.26 14.48
CA PHE A 238 12.83 10.52 14.96
C PHE A 238 12.33 11.92 14.60
N ARG A 239 11.28 11.98 13.77
CA ARG A 239 10.63 13.21 13.30
C ARG A 239 11.61 14.19 12.66
N LYS A 240 12.58 13.66 11.92
CA LYS A 240 13.46 14.47 11.08
C LYS A 240 12.97 14.48 9.63
N PRO A 241 13.02 15.63 8.93
CA PRO A 241 12.79 15.70 7.49
C PRO A 241 13.76 14.79 6.73
N ALA A 242 13.23 13.99 5.80
CA ALA A 242 14.02 13.12 4.94
C ALA A 242 13.31 12.85 3.62
N ARG A 243 14.07 12.67 2.54
CA ARG A 243 13.53 12.23 1.23
C ARG A 243 13.08 10.77 1.27
N TRP A 244 13.74 9.97 2.09
CA TRP A 244 13.48 8.56 2.28
C TRP A 244 13.98 8.09 3.65
N VAL A 245 13.37 7.02 4.15
CA VAL A 245 13.81 6.25 5.32
C VAL A 245 13.85 4.77 4.95
N ASP A 246 14.97 4.12 5.25
CA ASP A 246 15.22 2.70 5.06
C ASP A 246 15.18 1.96 6.40
N TYR A 247 14.47 0.83 6.41
CA TYR A 247 14.59 -0.22 7.42
C TYR A 247 15.14 -1.47 6.78
N SER A 248 16.32 -1.89 7.22
CA SER A 248 17.01 -3.09 6.74
C SER A 248 17.45 -3.96 7.90
N GLY A 249 17.25 -5.27 7.81
CA GLY A 249 17.67 -6.17 8.88
C GLY A 249 17.50 -7.65 8.55
N PRO A 250 17.80 -8.54 9.51
CA PRO A 250 17.63 -9.98 9.33
C PRO A 250 16.18 -10.38 9.07
N ILE A 251 15.99 -11.32 8.13
CA ILE A 251 14.70 -11.97 7.87
C ILE A 251 14.77 -13.49 8.01
N THR A 252 15.95 -14.06 7.80
CA THR A 252 16.31 -15.44 8.15
C THR A 252 17.65 -15.44 8.89
N ARG A 253 18.18 -16.62 9.22
CA ARG A 253 19.50 -16.75 9.88
C ARG A 253 20.66 -16.26 9.00
N SER A 254 20.51 -16.27 7.68
CA SER A 254 21.59 -15.98 6.73
C SER A 254 21.26 -14.83 5.78
N GLN A 255 20.06 -14.26 5.84
CA GLN A 255 19.60 -13.28 4.86
C GLN A 255 19.06 -12.03 5.52
N THR A 256 19.34 -10.90 4.88
CA THR A 256 18.82 -9.58 5.21
C THR A 256 17.97 -9.06 4.06
N ALA A 257 17.01 -8.23 4.41
CA ALA A 257 16.16 -7.54 3.46
C ALA A 257 15.62 -6.26 4.13
N GLY A 258 15.02 -5.40 3.32
CA GLY A 258 14.49 -4.15 3.82
C GLY A 258 13.39 -3.55 2.95
N ILE A 259 12.82 -2.49 3.49
CA ILE A 259 11.92 -1.60 2.78
C ILE A 259 12.42 -0.19 2.98
N THR A 260 12.65 0.51 1.86
CA THR A 260 12.81 1.97 1.87
C THR A 260 11.49 2.63 1.55
N LEU A 261 10.96 3.45 2.47
CA LEU A 261 9.82 4.33 2.24
C LEU A 261 10.31 5.70 1.75
N MET A 262 9.76 6.15 0.62
CA MET A 262 10.19 7.33 -0.12
C MET A 262 9.07 8.37 -0.24
N ASP A 263 9.41 9.62 0.05
CA ASP A 263 8.56 10.79 -0.14
C ASP A 263 8.88 11.44 -1.50
N HIS A 264 7.86 11.71 -2.30
CA HIS A 264 8.03 12.26 -3.65
C HIS A 264 8.14 13.80 -3.60
N PRO A 265 9.04 14.45 -4.39
CA PRO A 265 9.19 15.91 -4.42
C PRO A 265 7.94 16.72 -4.76
N ALA A 266 7.00 16.11 -5.48
CA ALA A 266 5.71 16.73 -5.81
C ALA A 266 4.72 16.72 -4.64
N ASN A 267 5.01 16.03 -3.54
CA ASN A 267 4.17 16.06 -2.35
C ASN A 267 4.28 17.43 -1.70
N THR A 268 3.14 17.94 -1.22
CA THR A 268 3.16 19.17 -0.42
C THR A 268 4.03 18.98 0.82
N ARG A 269 4.77 20.03 1.20
CA ARG A 269 5.71 20.05 2.35
C ARG A 269 6.90 19.08 2.22
N HIS A 270 7.25 18.63 1.02
CA HIS A 270 8.43 17.79 0.80
C HIS A 270 9.75 18.52 1.16
N PRO A 271 10.74 17.83 1.76
CA PRO A 271 10.59 16.52 2.41
C PRO A 271 9.88 16.66 3.76
N VAL A 272 8.87 15.81 3.98
CA VAL A 272 8.19 15.79 5.28
C VAL A 272 9.04 15.08 6.35
N PRO A 273 8.83 15.37 7.65
CA PRO A 273 9.39 14.58 8.73
C PRO A 273 8.89 13.14 8.74
N PHE A 274 9.74 12.18 9.12
CA PHE A 274 9.35 10.79 9.31
C PHE A 274 9.24 10.41 10.79
N HIS A 275 8.13 9.81 11.19
CA HIS A 275 8.00 9.16 12.49
C HIS A 275 8.60 7.77 12.37
N VAL A 276 9.74 7.53 13.02
CA VAL A 276 10.40 6.21 13.06
C VAL A 276 10.42 5.66 14.48
N ARG A 277 10.47 4.34 14.64
CA ARG A 277 10.72 3.69 15.94
C ARG A 277 11.69 2.54 15.80
N ASP A 278 12.53 2.32 16.81
CA ASP A 278 13.45 1.18 16.83
C ASP A 278 12.71 -0.17 16.83
N ASP A 279 11.42 -0.18 17.16
CA ASP A 279 10.54 -1.36 17.10
C ASP A 279 9.94 -1.68 15.72
N GLY A 280 10.37 -0.98 14.66
CA GLY A 280 9.94 -1.27 13.29
C GLY A 280 8.76 -0.44 12.79
N TRP A 281 8.54 0.77 13.31
CA TRP A 281 7.55 1.71 12.79
C TRP A 281 8.21 2.72 11.86
N MET A 282 7.63 2.98 10.69
CA MET A 282 7.93 4.22 9.96
C MET A 282 6.69 4.80 9.30
N GLY A 283 6.62 6.12 9.20
CA GLY A 283 5.55 6.82 8.48
C GLY A 283 5.89 8.27 8.21
N ALA A 284 5.39 8.80 7.10
CA ALA A 284 5.48 10.22 6.78
C ALA A 284 4.57 11.04 7.72
N CYS A 285 5.01 12.24 8.13
CA CYS A 285 4.26 13.15 9.00
C CYS A 285 3.85 14.41 8.22
N LEU A 286 2.83 14.31 7.38
CA LEU A 286 2.42 15.43 6.53
C LEU A 286 1.97 16.68 7.31
N THR A 287 1.39 16.46 8.50
CA THR A 287 0.75 17.48 9.34
C THR A 287 1.43 17.59 10.71
N LEU A 288 2.73 17.30 10.80
CA LEU A 288 3.46 17.34 12.08
C LEU A 288 3.36 18.70 12.77
N ASP A 289 3.67 19.76 12.01
CA ASP A 289 3.85 21.10 12.55
C ASP A 289 2.55 21.91 12.56
N GLU A 290 1.68 21.66 11.57
CA GLU A 290 0.44 22.40 11.31
C GLU A 290 -0.59 21.56 10.54
N PRO A 291 -1.90 21.85 10.71
CA PRO A 291 -2.95 21.18 9.95
C PRO A 291 -2.87 21.52 8.45
N LEU A 292 -3.59 20.77 7.62
CA LEU A 292 -3.71 21.00 6.19
C LEU A 292 -5.17 20.98 5.77
N VAL A 293 -5.63 22.03 5.07
CA VAL A 293 -7.01 22.14 4.58
C VAL A 293 -7.07 21.81 3.08
N ILE A 294 -8.05 21.00 2.69
CA ILE A 294 -8.43 20.68 1.32
C ILE A 294 -9.79 21.36 1.06
N PRO A 295 -9.82 22.50 0.34
CA PRO A 295 -11.06 23.20 0.05
C PRO A 295 -12.00 22.42 -0.88
N SER A 296 -13.29 22.76 -0.85
CA SER A 296 -14.29 22.26 -1.82
C SER A 296 -13.79 22.43 -3.27
N GLY A 297 -13.90 21.38 -4.07
CA GLY A 297 -13.47 21.39 -5.48
C GLY A 297 -11.96 21.42 -5.72
N LYS A 298 -11.14 21.37 -4.66
CA LYS A 298 -9.69 21.15 -4.72
C LYS A 298 -9.35 19.73 -4.27
N HIS A 299 -8.12 19.32 -4.54
CA HIS A 299 -7.63 18.00 -4.15
C HIS A 299 -6.20 18.08 -3.62
N LEU A 300 -5.86 17.16 -2.72
CA LEU A 300 -4.50 16.91 -2.27
C LEU A 300 -3.98 15.65 -2.95
N ARG A 301 -2.97 15.79 -3.81
CA ARG A 301 -2.28 14.67 -4.47
C ARG A 301 -1.00 14.34 -3.71
N LEU A 302 -0.80 13.06 -3.40
CA LEU A 302 0.44 12.57 -2.80
C LEU A 302 0.91 11.29 -3.50
N ARG A 303 2.21 11.05 -3.47
CA ARG A 303 2.85 9.86 -4.01
C ARG A 303 3.93 9.34 -3.08
N TYR A 304 3.90 8.05 -2.80
CA TYR A 304 4.90 7.36 -2.00
C TYR A 304 5.45 6.16 -2.77
N GLY A 305 6.75 5.92 -2.59
CA GLY A 305 7.42 4.72 -3.12
C GLY A 305 7.86 3.82 -1.98
N LEU A 306 7.59 2.54 -2.07
CA LEU A 306 8.21 1.53 -1.22
C LEU A 306 9.10 0.67 -2.12
N TRP A 307 10.41 0.80 -1.94
CA TRP A 307 11.36 -0.11 -2.57
C TRP A 307 11.62 -1.28 -1.64
N VAL A 308 11.20 -2.47 -2.04
CA VAL A 308 11.42 -3.72 -1.34
C VAL A 308 12.68 -4.35 -1.91
N HIS A 309 13.71 -4.57 -1.09
CA HIS A 309 15.02 -4.94 -1.60
C HIS A 309 15.69 -6.05 -0.79
N PRO A 310 16.59 -6.83 -1.43
CA PRO A 310 17.48 -7.71 -0.70
C PRO A 310 18.57 -6.90 0.02
N SER A 311 19.31 -7.56 0.90
CA SER A 311 20.52 -7.01 1.53
C SER A 311 20.28 -5.74 2.37
N VAL A 312 21.37 -5.06 2.73
CA VAL A 312 21.39 -3.80 3.49
C VAL A 312 22.10 -2.73 2.63
N PRO A 313 21.37 -2.00 1.76
CA PRO A 313 21.98 -1.04 0.84
C PRO A 313 22.59 0.15 1.58
N ASP A 314 23.58 0.80 0.97
CA ASP A 314 24.13 2.05 1.48
C ASP A 314 23.30 3.27 1.05
N GLY A 315 23.56 4.41 1.68
CA GLY A 315 22.86 5.67 1.38
C GLY A 315 22.93 6.07 -0.11
N PRO A 316 24.11 6.05 -0.77
CA PRO A 316 24.21 6.34 -2.20
C PRO A 316 23.38 5.42 -3.09
N THR A 317 23.28 4.13 -2.76
CA THR A 317 22.43 3.19 -3.50
C THR A 317 20.96 3.52 -3.35
N ILE A 318 20.50 3.77 -2.12
CA ILE A 318 19.11 4.16 -1.86
C ILE A 318 18.78 5.49 -2.55
N GLU A 319 19.69 6.46 -2.53
CA GLU A 319 19.52 7.74 -3.20
C GLU A 319 19.33 7.57 -4.71
N ARG A 320 20.11 6.71 -5.39
CA ARG A 320 19.90 6.42 -6.83
C ARG A 320 18.51 5.82 -7.10
N ARG A 321 18.01 4.97 -6.21
CA ARG A 321 16.66 4.41 -6.31
C ARG A 321 15.59 5.48 -6.10
N TRP A 322 15.76 6.39 -5.14
CA TRP A 322 14.89 7.56 -4.96
C TRP A 322 14.87 8.45 -6.21
N GLN A 323 16.03 8.80 -6.77
CA GLN A 323 16.14 9.60 -8.00
C GLN A 323 15.49 8.92 -9.22
N SER A 324 15.44 7.59 -9.25
CA SER A 324 14.74 6.85 -10.30
C SER A 324 13.23 6.93 -10.11
N PHE A 325 12.76 6.78 -8.88
CA PHE A 325 11.35 6.93 -8.51
C PHE A 325 10.80 8.33 -8.83
N THR A 326 11.55 9.40 -8.55
CA THR A 326 11.10 10.79 -8.79
C THR A 326 10.96 11.16 -10.27
N LYS A 327 11.62 10.41 -11.17
CA LYS A 327 11.56 10.62 -12.62
C LYS A 327 10.39 9.88 -13.28
N GLN A 328 9.75 8.95 -12.56
CA GLN A 328 8.62 8.23 -13.12
C GLN A 328 7.41 9.16 -13.27
N PRO A 329 6.66 9.07 -14.39
CA PRO A 329 5.48 9.89 -14.59
C PRO A 329 4.45 9.66 -13.47
N MET A 330 3.75 10.72 -13.08
CA MET A 330 2.61 10.62 -12.16
C MET A 330 1.48 9.86 -12.87
N ALA A 331 0.98 8.81 -12.24
CA ALA A 331 -0.11 8.04 -12.83
C ALA A 331 -1.44 8.81 -12.78
N SER A 332 -2.28 8.61 -13.79
CA SER A 332 -3.67 9.06 -13.74
C SER A 332 -4.43 8.34 -12.63
N LEU A 333 -5.35 9.04 -11.97
CA LEU A 333 -6.30 8.47 -11.01
C LEU A 333 -7.73 8.46 -11.55
N GLU A 334 -7.90 8.68 -12.85
CA GLU A 334 -9.18 8.53 -13.52
C GLU A 334 -9.39 7.07 -13.92
N MET A 335 -10.58 6.56 -13.62
CA MET A 335 -10.98 5.23 -14.07
C MET A 335 -11.27 5.23 -15.56
N LYS A 336 -10.99 4.12 -16.23
CA LYS A 336 -11.33 3.95 -17.64
C LYS A 336 -12.85 4.02 -17.80
N SER A 337 -13.30 4.80 -18.78
CA SER A 337 -14.72 4.81 -19.15
C SER A 337 -15.16 3.40 -19.56
N PRO A 338 -16.33 2.91 -19.10
CA PRO A 338 -16.82 1.61 -19.54
C PRO A 338 -16.97 1.61 -21.07
N PRO A 339 -16.63 0.50 -21.75
CA PRO A 339 -16.81 0.41 -23.19
C PRO A 339 -18.28 0.67 -23.52
N LYS A 340 -18.53 1.60 -24.47
CA LYS A 340 -19.89 1.86 -24.97
C LYS A 340 -20.47 0.53 -25.45
N LYS A 341 -21.64 0.14 -24.92
CA LYS A 341 -22.37 -1.04 -25.42
C LYS A 341 -22.54 -0.88 -26.93
N GLN A 342 -21.87 -1.71 -27.71
CA GLN A 342 -22.17 -1.82 -29.13
C GLN A 342 -23.62 -2.30 -29.22
N LYS A 343 -24.49 -1.52 -29.87
CA LYS A 343 -25.84 -1.99 -30.20
C LYS A 343 -25.66 -3.28 -31.02
N PRO A 344 -26.38 -4.37 -30.72
CA PRO A 344 -26.33 -5.55 -31.57
C PRO A 344 -26.66 -5.10 -33.00
N SER A 345 -25.79 -5.46 -33.94
CA SER A 345 -26.04 -5.25 -35.36
C SER A 345 -27.40 -5.86 -35.67
N GLY A 346 -28.28 -5.08 -36.32
CA GLY A 346 -29.63 -5.51 -36.69
C GLY A 346 -29.63 -6.84 -37.46
N PRO A 347 -30.78 -7.54 -37.51
CA PRO A 347 -30.87 -8.87 -38.09
C PRO A 347 -30.31 -8.89 -39.51
N ALA A 348 -29.52 -9.93 -39.81
CA ALA A 348 -28.90 -10.14 -41.12
C ALA A 348 -29.96 -10.10 -42.22
N PRO A 349 -29.67 -9.49 -43.39
CA PRO A 349 -30.63 -9.36 -44.46
C PRO A 349 -31.06 -10.74 -44.96
N THR A 350 -32.37 -10.97 -44.96
CA THR A 350 -33.00 -12.20 -45.44
C THR A 350 -32.62 -12.44 -46.90
N ALA A 351 -31.99 -13.57 -47.19
CA ALA A 351 -31.63 -13.96 -48.54
C ALA A 351 -32.91 -14.02 -49.42
N LYS A 352 -32.99 -13.16 -50.44
CA LYS A 352 -34.00 -13.25 -51.47
C LYS A 352 -33.82 -14.58 -52.21
N ARG A 353 -34.80 -15.48 -52.10
CA ARG A 353 -34.95 -16.62 -53.02
C ARG A 353 -35.18 -16.08 -54.43
N LEU A 354 -34.23 -16.31 -55.32
CA LEU A 354 -34.43 -16.19 -56.76
C LEU A 354 -35.42 -17.28 -57.20
N LYS A 355 -36.41 -16.89 -58.00
CA LYS A 355 -37.27 -17.79 -58.77
C LYS A 355 -36.69 -17.98 -60.15
#